data_AF-A0A1W1BAH9-F1
#
_entry.id   AF-A0A1W1BAH9-F1
#
_cell.length_a   1.000
_cell.length_b   1.000
_cell.length_c   1.000
_cell.angle_alpha   90.00
_cell.angle_beta   90.00
_cell.angle_gamma   90.00
#
_symmetry.space_group_name_H-M   'P 1'
#
loop_
_entity.id
_entity.type
_entity.pdbx_description
1 polymer ?
#
loop_
_entity_poly.entity_id
_entity_poly.type
_entity_poly.pdbx_seq_one_letter_code
_entity_poly.pdbx_strand_id
1 'polypeptide(L)' 'MRRVLIREIAIYAILLITLAFLMHPDLIGSPSERFALMLERGNYFHPFIYAFIIYIVLFLLRIFFSFIKKIFISKEQNK' A
#
# COMPACT_ATOMS: atom_id res chain seq x y z
N MET A 1 5.91 17.71 8.63
CA MET A 1 4.58 17.14 8.27
C MET A 1 4.41 17.00 6.76
N ARG A 2 4.49 18.06 5.95
CA ARG A 2 4.34 17.99 4.47
C ARG A 2 5.19 16.91 3.79
N ARG A 3 6.49 16.81 4.12
CA ARG A 3 7.38 15.78 3.55
C ARG A 3 6.96 14.34 3.90
N VAL A 4 6.43 14.14 5.12
CA VAL A 4 5.95 12.82 5.57
C VAL A 4 4.68 12.45 4.81
N LEU A 5 3.73 13.38 4.68
CA LEU A 5 2.51 13.15 3.90
C LEU A 5 2.81 12.82 2.44
N ILE A 6 3.68 13.59 1.78
CA ILE A 6 4.09 13.32 0.39
C ILE A 6 4.71 11.93 0.27
N ARG A 7 5.56 11.53 1.22
CA ARG A 7 6.16 10.20 1.23
C ARG A 7 5.11 9.10 1.35
N GLU A 8 4.18 9.20 2.30
CA GLU A 8 3.16 8.16 2.47
C GLU A 8 2.18 8.11 1.29
N ILE A 9 1.84 9.25 0.69
CA ILE A 9 1.05 9.31 -0.56
C ILE A 9 1.80 8.61 -1.69
N ALA A 10 3.12 8.85 -1.83
CA ALA A 10 3.93 8.19 -2.85
C ALA A 10 4.00 6.67 -2.62
N ILE A 11 4.20 6.21 -1.38
CA ILE A 11 4.19 4.78 -1.03
C ILE A 11 2.84 4.15 -1.40
N TYR A 12 1.74 4.81 -1.04
CA TYR A 12 0.40 4.33 -1.35
C TYR A 12 0.14 4.28 -2.86
N ALA A 13 0.52 5.33 -3.60
CA ALA A 13 0.35 5.40 -5.05
C ALA A 13 1.13 4.28 -5.76
N ILE A 14 2.39 4.04 -5.36
CA ILE A 14 3.21 2.94 -5.89
C ILE A 14 2.52 1.60 -5.59
N LEU A 15 2.11 1.38 -4.33
CA LEU A 15 1.45 0.15 -3.93
C LEU A 15 0.15 -0.10 -4.72
N LEU A 16 -0.65 0.94 -4.91
CA LEU A 16 -1.89 0.88 -5.70
C LEU A 16 -1.60 0.49 -7.15
N ILE A 17 -0.63 1.14 -7.79
CA ILE A 17 -0.27 0.84 -9.19
C ILE A 17 0.24 -0.59 -9.30
N THR A 18 1.15 -1.01 -8.42
CA THR A 18 1.68 -2.37 -8.41
C THR A 18 0.57 -3.40 -8.22
N LEU A 19 -0.29 -3.23 -7.22
CA LEU A 19 -1.38 -4.16 -6.96
C LEU A 19 -2.43 -4.15 -8.09
N ALA A 20 -2.75 -2.98 -8.65
CA ALA A 20 -3.67 -2.88 -9.77
C ALA A 20 -3.19 -3.69 -10.99
N PHE A 21 -1.90 -3.58 -11.34
CA PHE A 21 -1.33 -4.38 -12.43
C PHE A 21 -1.17 -5.86 -12.09
N LEU A 22 -0.88 -6.21 -10.83
CA LEU A 22 -0.85 -7.61 -10.41
C LEU A 22 -2.24 -8.27 -10.45
N MET A 23 -3.29 -7.54 -10.07
CA MET A 23 -4.66 -8.03 -10.07
C MET A 23 -5.30 -8.01 -11.47
N HIS A 24 -4.95 -7.01 -12.28
CA HIS A 24 -5.51 -6.78 -13.62
C HIS A 24 -4.38 -6.57 -14.63
N PRO A 25 -3.69 -7.64 -15.05
CA PRO A 25 -2.59 -7.53 -16.02
C PRO A 25 -3.09 -7.01 -17.38
N ASP A 26 -4.37 -7.19 -17.69
CA ASP A 26 -5.01 -6.68 -18.90
C ASP A 26 -5.15 -5.15 -18.92
N LEU A 27 -4.91 -4.44 -17.81
CA LEU A 27 -4.77 -2.98 -17.82
C LEU A 27 -3.63 -2.49 -18.73
N ILE A 28 -2.65 -3.34 -19.05
CA ILE A 28 -1.54 -2.99 -19.96
C ILE A 28 -2.00 -3.00 -21.42
N GLY A 29 -2.89 -3.93 -21.79
CA GLY A 29 -3.30 -4.16 -23.18
C GLY A 29 -4.66 -3.53 -23.53
N SER A 30 -5.65 -3.68 -22.65
CA SER A 30 -7.02 -3.20 -22.86
C SER A 30 -7.59 -2.50 -21.63
N PRO A 31 -6.98 -1.37 -21.18
CA PRO A 31 -7.39 -0.66 -19.97
C PRO A 31 -8.86 -0.25 -19.99
N SER A 32 -9.36 0.25 -21.11
CA SER A 32 -10.76 0.70 -21.25
C SER A 32 -11.77 -0.42 -21.02
N GLU A 33 -11.51 -1.62 -21.53
CA GLU A 33 -12.37 -2.80 -21.35
C GLU A 33 -12.40 -3.22 -19.89
N ARG A 34 -11.23 -3.28 -19.25
CA ARG A 34 -11.13 -3.59 -17.83
C ARG A 34 -11.89 -2.57 -16.97
N PHE A 35 -11.76 -1.28 -17.24
CA PHE A 35 -12.51 -0.25 -16.52
C PHE A 35 -14.02 -0.38 -16.74
N ALA A 36 -14.48 -0.64 -17.96
CA ALA A 36 -15.89 -0.88 -18.25
C ALA A 36 -16.43 -2.09 -17.49
N LEU A 37 -15.70 -3.21 -17.49
CA LEU A 37 -16.04 -4.42 -16.73
C LEU A 37 -16.10 -4.18 -15.22
N MET A 38 -15.18 -3.37 -14.69
CA MET A 38 -15.17 -3.03 -13.27
C MET A 38 -16.34 -2.11 -12.87
N LEU A 39 -16.72 -1.21 -13.77
CA LEU A 39 -17.87 -0.32 -13.58
C LEU A 39 -19.18 -1.12 -13.63
N GLU A 40 -19.33 -2.00 -14.61
CA GLU A 40 -20.50 -2.89 -14.75
C GLU A 40 -20.69 -3.77 -13.52
N ARG A 41 -19.60 -4.31 -12.99
CA ARG A 41 -19.61 -5.15 -11.77
C ARG A 41 -19.71 -4.35 -10.47
N GLY A 42 -19.79 -3.01 -10.54
CA GLY A 42 -19.84 -2.12 -9.37
C GLY A 42 -18.60 -2.20 -8.48
N ASN A 43 -17.49 -2.75 -8.98
CA ASN A 43 -16.31 -3.05 -8.16
C ASN A 43 -15.11 -2.17 -8.50
N TYR A 44 -15.25 -1.08 -9.25
CA TYR A 44 -14.15 -0.18 -9.63
C TYR A 44 -13.30 0.38 -8.48
N PHE A 45 -13.83 0.42 -7.25
CA PHE A 45 -13.07 0.83 -6.07
C PHE A 45 -12.19 -0.26 -5.46
N HIS A 46 -12.37 -1.53 -5.82
CA HIS A 46 -11.67 -2.62 -5.14
C HIS A 46 -10.14 -2.46 -5.16
N PRO A 47 -9.44 -2.01 -6.23
CA PRO A 47 -7.99 -1.89 -6.19
C PRO A 47 -7.51 -0.89 -5.14
N PHE A 48 -8.29 0.17 -4.90
CA PHE A 48 -8.02 1.15 -3.85
C PHE A 48 -8.20 0.54 -2.46
N ILE A 49 -9.29 -0.20 -2.24
CA ILE A 49 -9.57 -0.84 -0.94
C ILE A 49 -8.47 -1.87 -0.62
N TYR A 50 -8.09 -2.70 -1.59
CA TYR A 50 -7.01 -3.68 -1.43
C TYR A 50 -5.68 -2.99 -1.11
N ALA A 51 -5.31 -1.95 -1.86
CA ALA A 51 -4.10 -1.17 -1.58
C ALA A 51 -4.13 -0.55 -0.19
N PHE A 52 -5.28 -0.05 0.27
CA PHE A 52 -5.45 0.51 1.61
C PHE A 52 -5.25 -0.51 2.72
N ILE A 53 -5.85 -1.69 2.59
CA ILE A 53 -5.70 -2.77 3.57
C ILE A 53 -4.23 -3.19 3.65
N ILE A 54 -3.59 -3.44 2.51
CA ILE A 54 -2.17 -3.83 2.47
C ILE A 54 -1.27 -2.72 3.03
N TYR A 55 -1.55 -1.45 2.71
CA TYR A 55 -0.82 -0.32 3.26
C TYR A 55 -0.92 -0.25 4.79
N ILE A 56 -2.11 -0.47 5.37
CA ILE A 56 -2.29 -0.54 6.83
C ILE A 56 -1.45 -1.67 7.42
N VAL A 57 -1.48 -2.87 6.82
CA VAL A 57 -0.68 -4.00 7.29
C VAL A 57 0.81 -3.65 7.29
N LEU A 58 1.33 -3.09 6.20
CA LEU A 58 2.73 -2.65 6.11
C LEU A 58 3.07 -1.54 7.10
N PHE A 59 2.14 -0.64 7.38
CA PHE A 59 2.30 0.41 8.38
C PHE A 59 2.38 -0.17 9.80
N LEU A 60 1.50 -1.12 10.14
CA LEU A 60 1.53 -1.81 11.43
C LEU A 60 2.84 -2.60 11.61
N LEU A 61 3.33 -3.27 10.57
CA LEU A 61 4.63 -3.94 10.59
C LEU A 61 5.78 -2.95 10.82
N ARG A 62 5.77 -1.79 10.14
CA ARG A 62 6.77 -0.73 10.37
C ARG A 62 6.77 -0.26 11.83
N ILE A 63 5.59 -0.09 12.43
CA ILE A 63 5.46 0.26 13.85
C ILE A 63 6.04 -0.85 14.73
N PHE A 64 5.64 -2.10 14.49
CA PHE A 64 6.09 -3.26 15.25
C PHE A 64 7.62 -3.40 15.26
N PHE A 65 8.26 -3.34 14.08
CA PHE A 65 9.73 -3.38 13.99
C PHE A 65 10.40 -2.19 14.66
N SER A 66 9.80 -1.00 14.58
CA SER A 66 10.32 0.19 15.26
C SER A 66 10.29 0.02 16.79
N PHE A 67 9.22 -0.58 17.32
CA PHE A 67 9.12 -0.93 18.74
C PHE A 67 10.18 -1.96 19.15
N ILE A 68 10.32 -3.06 18.40
CA ILE A 68 11.35 -4.07 18.69
C ILE A 68 12.74 -3.44 18.70
N LYS A 69 13.08 -2.65 17.67
CA LYS A 69 14.38 -1.98 17.56
C LYS A 69 14.64 -1.09 18.77
N LYS A 70 13.64 -0.34 19.23
CA LYS A 70 13.77 0.53 20.42
C LYS A 70 14.05 -0.28 21.69
N ILE A 71 13.38 -1.41 21.88
CA ILE A 71 13.59 -2.29 23.05
C ILE A 71 14.99 -2.89 23.03
N PHE A 72 15.48 -3.35 21.87
CA PHE A 72 16.81 -3.94 21.74
C PHE A 72 17.94 -2.92 21.92
N ILE A 73 17.86 -1.76 21.24
CA ILE A 73 18.86 -0.70 21.39
C ILE A 73 18.90 -0.16 22.83
N SER A 74 17.75 -0.05 23.49
CA SER A 74 17.68 0.42 24.88
C SER A 74 18.33 -0.54 25.89
N LYS A 75 18.51 -1.83 25.54
CA LYS A 75 19.24 -2.79 26.37
C LYS A 75 20.77 -2.70 26.18
N GLU A 76 21.23 -2.20 25.04
CA GLU A 76 22.64 -2.10 24.71
C GLU A 76 23.32 -0.86 25.32
N GLN A 77 22.55 0.20 25.61
CA GLN A 77 23.06 1.40 26.29
C GLN A 77 23.00 1.36 27.83
N ASN A 78 22.37 0.33 28.42
CA ASN A 78 22.30 0.11 29.87
C ASN A 78 23.17 -1.07 30.34
N LYS A 79 24.08 -1.54 29.48
CA LYS A 79 25.11 -2.54 29.78
C LYS A 79 26.47 -1.87 29.67
#